data_AF-A0A535FY87-F1
#
_entry.id   AF-A0A535FY87-F1
#
_cell.length_a   1.000
_cell.length_b   1.000
_cell.length_c   1.000
_cell.angle_alpha   90.00
_cell.angle_beta   90.00
_cell.angle_gamma   90.00
#
_symmetry.space_group_name_H-M   'P 1'
#
loop_
_entity.id
_entity.type
_entity.pdbx_description
1 polymer ?
#
loop_
_entity_poly.entity_id
_entity_poly.type
_entity_poly.pdbx_seq_one_letter_code
_entity_poly.pdbx_strand_id
1 'polypeptide(L)'
;MKRLATANSVVLALLLLAPITAGAQSPLTANAQRALQWLQCTQQQANGQIGSGGNPIARSSEVAVGLAAAGQDASAMKAGAVSLADYLKTAVSTDVGTNGELLIARASQPQAGPTITVIAQLQAAKGSNGEYGSDLFSDALAMLGLRAAQQAVGQDAVTFLKDHQQADGGWGFGGDQFTDSNTTALVIQALRSDGVASDDAAITNGFLYLQSVFGQGGFADTPGSSPDGNSDELAIQAIIAANEQADQTWRSRLDQALMHLAGLQVGSGVDAGAISNPFSKLFATTFAPAAFLLRPLTVSGLAQTTLPLLACPATPTATPTAQPTPAGPVATPPRLAQTGTAVDIRPLLAGFAVLLLGTHLLMRPRRRARRR
;
A
#
# COMPACT_ATOMS: atom_id res chain seq x y z
N MET A 1 -54.76 -72.13 4.66
CA MET A 1 -54.36 -71.10 3.66
C MET A 1 -53.88 -69.87 4.45
N LYS A 2 -52.56 -69.71 4.67
CA LYS A 2 -51.66 -68.71 4.04
C LYS A 2 -52.27 -67.29 3.99
N ARG A 3 -51.68 -66.20 4.47
CA ARG A 3 -50.52 -65.80 5.32
C ARG A 3 -50.66 -64.27 5.35
N LEU A 4 -50.77 -63.62 6.51
CA LEU A 4 -50.68 -62.15 6.61
C LEU A 4 -49.21 -61.74 6.40
N ALA A 5 -48.97 -60.82 5.48
CA ALA A 5 -47.66 -60.21 5.25
C ALA A 5 -47.60 -58.86 6.00
N THR A 6 -46.74 -58.79 7.00
CA THR A 6 -46.32 -57.56 7.66
C THR A 6 -45.22 -56.89 6.81
N ALA A 7 -45.44 -55.64 6.41
CA ALA A 7 -44.45 -54.82 5.73
C ALA A 7 -43.67 -54.01 6.79
N ASN A 8 -42.39 -54.34 6.98
CA ASN A 8 -41.46 -53.54 7.78
C ASN A 8 -40.88 -52.42 6.91
N SER A 9 -41.20 -51.17 7.26
CA SER A 9 -40.55 -49.99 6.68
C SER A 9 -39.25 -49.70 7.43
N VAL A 10 -38.11 -49.98 6.79
CA VAL A 10 -36.79 -49.55 7.27
C VAL A 10 -36.53 -48.15 6.72
N VAL A 11 -36.52 -47.15 7.59
CA VAL A 11 -36.07 -45.78 7.25
C VAL A 11 -34.54 -45.76 7.35
N LEU A 12 -33.87 -45.70 6.21
CA LEU A 12 -32.41 -45.57 6.12
C LEU A 12 -32.05 -44.08 6.15
N ALA A 13 -31.50 -43.60 7.27
CA ALA A 13 -30.97 -42.24 7.38
C ALA A 13 -29.62 -42.16 6.62
N LEU A 14 -29.64 -41.59 5.41
CA LEU A 14 -28.44 -41.24 4.65
C LEU A 14 -27.83 -39.96 5.23
N LEU A 15 -26.81 -40.10 6.08
CA LEU A 15 -25.89 -39.03 6.43
C LEU A 15 -24.96 -38.76 5.24
N LEU A 16 -25.28 -37.75 4.44
CA LEU A 16 -24.39 -37.19 3.41
C LEU A 16 -23.22 -36.48 4.11
N LEU A 17 -22.11 -37.20 4.33
CA LEU A 17 -20.82 -36.59 4.60
C LEU A 17 -20.31 -35.96 3.29
N ALA A 18 -20.65 -34.69 3.06
CA ALA A 18 -19.98 -33.89 2.05
C ALA A 18 -18.51 -33.72 2.46
N PRO A 19 -17.53 -34.12 1.63
CA PRO A 19 -16.14 -33.80 1.92
C PRO A 19 -15.97 -32.30 1.86
N ILE A 20 -15.63 -31.68 3.00
CA ILE A 20 -15.13 -30.30 3.01
C ILE A 20 -13.75 -30.36 2.37
N THR A 21 -13.69 -30.21 1.05
CA THR A 21 -12.44 -29.87 0.38
C THR A 21 -12.10 -28.45 0.81
N ALA A 22 -11.27 -28.30 1.83
CA ALA A 22 -10.58 -27.04 2.09
C ALA A 22 -9.72 -26.75 0.84
N GLY A 23 -10.26 -25.93 -0.07
CA GLY A 23 -9.52 -25.51 -1.25
C GLY A 23 -8.24 -24.80 -0.81
N ALA A 24 -7.09 -25.19 -1.36
CA ALA A 24 -5.86 -24.47 -1.12
C ALA A 24 -6.03 -23.03 -1.62
N GLN A 25 -5.98 -22.07 -0.70
CA GLN A 25 -6.08 -20.66 -1.02
C GLN A 25 -4.83 -20.24 -1.83
N SER A 26 -5.02 -19.43 -2.87
CA SER A 26 -3.90 -18.92 -3.67
C SER A 26 -2.91 -18.16 -2.78
N PRO A 27 -1.59 -18.31 -2.97
CA PRO A 27 -0.58 -17.57 -2.22
C PRO A 27 -0.81 -16.06 -2.22
N LEU A 28 -1.25 -15.49 -3.35
CA LEU A 28 -1.52 -14.06 -3.47
C LEU A 28 -2.68 -13.61 -2.58
N THR A 29 -3.74 -14.40 -2.50
CA THR A 29 -4.87 -14.14 -1.61
C THR A 29 -4.44 -14.16 -0.14
N ALA A 30 -3.56 -15.09 0.23
CA ALA A 30 -2.99 -15.15 1.58
C ALA A 30 -2.08 -13.93 1.87
N ASN A 31 -1.29 -13.47 0.88
CA ASN A 31 -0.47 -12.26 1.02
C ASN A 31 -1.35 -11.02 1.25
N ALA A 32 -2.43 -10.85 0.48
CA ALA A 32 -3.38 -9.75 0.64
C ALA A 32 -4.01 -9.73 2.04
N GLN A 33 -4.44 -10.89 2.53
CA GLN A 33 -5.01 -11.02 3.88
C GLN A 33 -4.02 -10.65 4.98
N ARG A 34 -2.75 -11.06 4.87
CA ARG A 34 -1.72 -10.70 5.85
C ARG A 34 -1.37 -9.22 5.81
N ALA A 35 -1.34 -8.60 4.63
CA ALA A 35 -1.16 -7.15 4.51
C ALA A 35 -2.32 -6.39 5.18
N LEU A 36 -3.57 -6.77 4.89
CA LEU A 36 -4.75 -6.20 5.53
C LEU A 36 -4.77 -6.42 7.05
N GLN A 37 -4.33 -7.59 7.51
CA GLN A 37 -4.20 -7.88 8.94
C GLN A 37 -3.20 -6.94 9.61
N TRP A 38 -2.01 -6.76 9.04
CA TRP A 38 -1.02 -5.85 9.60
C TRP A 38 -1.52 -4.40 9.63
N LEU A 39 -2.17 -3.94 8.56
CA LEU A 39 -2.77 -2.61 8.49
C LEU A 39 -3.84 -2.42 9.57
N GLN A 40 -4.74 -3.39 9.73
CA GLN A 40 -5.80 -3.35 10.75
C GLN A 40 -5.23 -3.38 12.18
N CYS A 41 -4.25 -4.24 12.44
CA CYS A 41 -3.84 -4.57 13.79
C CYS A 41 -2.71 -3.70 14.33
N THR A 42 -1.91 -3.13 13.43
CA THR A 42 -0.71 -2.34 13.80
C THR A 42 -0.83 -0.88 13.36
N GLN A 43 -1.55 -0.59 12.27
CA GLN A 43 -1.62 0.76 11.71
C GLN A 43 -2.94 1.49 11.96
N GLN A 44 -4.04 0.78 12.20
CA GLN A 44 -5.33 1.42 12.46
C GLN A 44 -5.34 2.13 13.82
N GLN A 45 -5.72 3.41 13.79
CA GLN A 45 -5.81 4.25 14.99
C GLN A 45 -7.22 4.19 15.59
N ALA A 46 -7.37 4.67 16.83
CA ALA A 46 -8.64 4.68 17.55
C ALA A 46 -9.76 5.50 16.87
N ASN A 47 -9.41 6.46 16.01
CA ASN A 47 -10.36 7.24 15.23
C ASN A 47 -10.72 6.58 13.88
N GLY A 48 -10.26 5.35 13.63
CA GLY A 48 -10.53 4.58 12.41
C GLY A 48 -9.51 4.79 11.27
N GLN A 49 -8.69 5.84 11.32
CA GLN A 49 -7.72 6.13 10.26
C GLN A 49 -6.59 5.10 10.22
N ILE A 50 -5.89 5.01 9.08
CA ILE A 50 -4.69 4.20 8.93
C ILE A 50 -3.45 5.10 9.05
N GLY A 51 -2.51 4.71 9.93
CA GLY A 51 -1.29 5.46 10.19
C GLY A 51 -1.49 6.68 11.08
N SER A 52 -0.39 7.22 11.62
CA SER A 52 -0.41 8.33 12.59
C SER A 52 0.28 9.62 12.10
N GLY A 53 0.78 9.66 10.87
CA GLY A 53 1.53 10.80 10.33
C GLY A 53 1.44 10.92 8.81
N GLY A 54 1.93 12.05 8.28
CA GLY A 54 1.88 12.34 6.84
C GLY A 54 0.46 12.64 6.37
N ASN A 55 -0.03 11.84 5.42
CA ASN A 55 -1.35 11.98 4.82
C ASN A 55 -2.25 10.77 5.16
N PRO A 56 -2.88 10.76 6.34
CA PRO A 56 -3.70 9.63 6.77
C PRO A 56 -4.97 9.45 5.91
N ILE A 57 -5.46 10.50 5.24
CA ILE A 57 -6.61 10.39 4.33
C ILE A 57 -6.22 9.54 3.12
N ALA A 58 -5.07 9.83 2.50
CA ALA A 58 -4.50 9.01 1.43
C ALA A 58 -4.35 7.54 1.89
N ARG A 59 -3.62 7.30 2.98
CA ARG A 59 -3.35 5.94 3.48
C ARG A 59 -4.64 5.16 3.76
N SER A 60 -5.62 5.80 4.40
CA SER A 60 -6.94 5.21 4.64
C SER A 60 -7.70 4.90 3.35
N SER A 61 -7.58 5.76 2.34
CA SER A 61 -8.26 5.59 1.05
C SER A 61 -7.68 4.43 0.25
N GLU A 62 -6.35 4.30 0.21
CA GLU A 62 -5.64 3.18 -0.40
C GLU A 62 -6.04 1.83 0.24
N VAL A 63 -6.09 1.77 1.58
CA VAL A 63 -6.54 0.57 2.29
C VAL A 63 -8.01 0.25 2.00
N ALA A 64 -8.87 1.27 1.88
CA ALA A 64 -10.27 1.07 1.48
C ALA A 64 -10.40 0.50 0.06
N VAL A 65 -9.51 0.86 -0.88
CA VAL A 65 -9.42 0.22 -2.20
C VAL A 65 -8.99 -1.24 -2.08
N GLY A 66 -7.99 -1.54 -1.23
CA GLY A 66 -7.59 -2.91 -0.91
C GLY A 66 -8.71 -3.77 -0.32
N LEU A 67 -9.51 -3.20 0.59
CA LEU A 67 -10.70 -3.85 1.13
C LEU A 67 -11.76 -4.08 0.06
N ALA A 68 -11.97 -3.10 -0.82
CA ALA A 68 -12.90 -3.24 -1.94
C ALA A 68 -12.46 -4.39 -2.87
N ALA A 69 -11.16 -4.48 -3.16
CA ALA A 69 -10.55 -5.62 -3.88
C ALA A 69 -10.79 -6.97 -3.21
N ALA A 70 -10.78 -6.99 -1.88
CA ALA A 70 -11.11 -8.17 -1.08
C ALA A 70 -12.62 -8.43 -0.93
N GLY A 71 -13.49 -7.62 -1.55
CA GLY A 71 -14.95 -7.73 -1.38
C GLY A 71 -15.41 -7.42 0.04
N GLN A 72 -14.62 -6.65 0.81
CA GLN A 72 -14.87 -6.25 2.18
C GLN A 72 -15.29 -4.77 2.24
N ASP A 73 -16.34 -4.49 3.01
CA ASP A 73 -16.72 -3.12 3.32
C ASP A 73 -15.71 -2.50 4.30
N ALA A 74 -15.38 -1.22 4.12
CA ALA A 74 -14.47 -0.50 5.00
C ALA A 74 -14.92 -0.46 6.48
N SER A 75 -16.20 -0.71 6.77
CA SER A 75 -16.72 -0.86 8.14
C SER A 75 -16.25 -2.14 8.84
N ALA A 76 -15.79 -3.15 8.10
CA ALA A 76 -15.26 -4.39 8.66
C ALA A 76 -13.91 -4.21 9.36
N MET A 77 -13.09 -3.24 8.89
CA MET A 77 -11.82 -2.90 9.50
C MET A 77 -12.03 -1.82 10.58
N LYS A 78 -11.92 -2.20 11.85
CA LYS A 78 -12.15 -1.30 12.99
C LYS A 78 -11.21 -1.56 14.16
N ALA A 79 -10.81 -0.48 14.83
CA ALA A 79 -10.09 -0.49 16.09
C ALA A 79 -11.06 -0.04 17.20
N GLY A 80 -11.61 -0.99 17.94
CA GLY A 80 -12.65 -0.71 18.94
C GLY A 80 -13.99 -0.37 18.28
N ALA A 81 -14.52 0.83 18.56
CA ALA A 81 -15.87 1.24 18.13
C ALA A 81 -15.89 1.95 16.77
N VAL A 82 -14.78 2.54 16.32
CA VAL A 82 -14.71 3.37 15.10
C VAL A 82 -14.06 2.58 13.98
N SER A 83 -14.72 2.55 12.82
CA SER A 83 -14.23 1.85 11.64
C SER A 83 -13.47 2.76 10.67
N LEU A 84 -12.77 2.16 9.71
CA LEU A 84 -12.15 2.89 8.60
C LEU A 84 -13.21 3.65 7.77
N ALA A 85 -14.40 3.07 7.57
CA ALA A 85 -15.50 3.75 6.91
C ALA A 85 -15.95 5.01 7.66
N ASP A 86 -15.98 4.99 8.99
CA ASP A 86 -16.37 6.15 9.80
C ASP A 86 -15.37 7.30 9.68
N TYR A 87 -14.07 6.98 9.65
CA TYR A 87 -13.03 7.97 9.38
C TYR A 87 -13.19 8.58 7.98
N LEU A 88 -13.24 7.73 6.95
CA LEU A 88 -13.36 8.17 5.55
C LEU A 88 -14.63 8.99 5.30
N LYS A 89 -15.73 8.68 5.99
CA LYS A 89 -17.01 9.39 5.89
C LYS A 89 -16.91 10.87 6.26
N THR A 90 -16.02 11.19 7.20
CA THR A 90 -15.86 12.55 7.74
C THR A 90 -14.60 13.26 7.23
N ALA A 91 -13.70 12.53 6.56
CA ALA A 91 -12.48 13.09 5.99
C ALA A 91 -12.76 14.23 4.99
N VAL A 92 -11.99 15.30 5.10
CA VAL A 92 -12.02 16.44 4.18
C VAL A 92 -10.58 16.84 3.89
N SER A 93 -10.26 17.07 2.62
CA SER A 93 -8.98 17.62 2.18
C SER A 93 -9.21 18.75 1.19
N THR A 94 -8.21 19.62 1.06
CA THR A 94 -8.09 20.60 -0.03
C THR A 94 -6.99 20.22 -1.02
N ASP A 95 -6.20 19.19 -0.70
CA ASP A 95 -5.17 18.66 -1.58
C ASP A 95 -5.80 17.81 -2.69
N VAL A 96 -5.35 18.00 -3.91
CA VAL A 96 -5.97 17.42 -5.12
C VAL A 96 -5.74 15.91 -5.19
N GLY A 97 -4.50 15.45 -5.01
CA GLY A 97 -4.18 14.02 -5.01
C GLY A 97 -4.93 13.28 -3.91
N THR A 98 -4.94 13.84 -2.70
CA THR A 98 -5.70 13.30 -1.56
C THR A 98 -7.19 13.21 -1.84
N ASN A 99 -7.78 14.24 -2.47
CA ASN A 99 -9.18 14.22 -2.85
C ASN A 99 -9.45 13.21 -3.98
N GLY A 100 -8.52 13.01 -4.90
CA GLY A 100 -8.55 11.92 -5.88
C GLY A 100 -8.68 10.55 -5.20
N GLU A 101 -7.76 10.22 -4.30
CA GLU A 101 -7.79 8.95 -3.55
C GLU A 101 -9.04 8.80 -2.69
N LEU A 102 -9.42 9.85 -1.96
CA LEU A 102 -10.64 9.87 -1.15
C LEU A 102 -11.88 9.59 -2.01
N LEU A 103 -11.93 10.13 -3.22
CA LEU A 103 -13.04 9.90 -4.13
C LEU A 103 -13.04 8.46 -4.67
N ILE A 104 -11.87 7.89 -5.01
CA ILE A 104 -11.77 6.45 -5.39
C ILE A 104 -12.31 5.58 -4.25
N ALA A 105 -11.90 5.84 -3.01
CA ALA A 105 -12.34 5.10 -1.85
C ALA A 105 -13.86 5.22 -1.62
N ARG A 106 -14.41 6.44 -1.62
CA ARG A 106 -15.85 6.68 -1.43
C ARG A 106 -16.72 6.11 -2.54
N ALA A 107 -16.23 6.13 -3.78
CA ALA A 107 -16.94 5.49 -4.89
C ALA A 107 -16.89 3.96 -4.81
N SER A 108 -15.89 3.39 -4.14
CA SER A 108 -15.71 1.93 -4.03
C SER A 108 -16.30 1.32 -2.76
N GLN A 109 -16.57 2.14 -1.74
CA GLN A 109 -17.01 1.71 -0.42
C GLN A 109 -18.35 2.37 -0.05
N PRO A 110 -19.46 1.62 0.01
CA PRO A 110 -20.80 2.17 0.26
C PRO A 110 -20.92 3.00 1.55
N GLN A 111 -20.15 2.64 2.59
CA GLN A 111 -20.20 3.30 3.90
C GLN A 111 -19.13 4.37 4.10
N ALA A 112 -18.24 4.61 3.14
CA ALA A 112 -17.12 5.56 3.27
C ALA A 112 -17.50 7.03 3.08
N GLY A 113 -18.79 7.33 2.85
CA GLY A 113 -19.34 8.68 2.84
C GLY A 113 -19.64 9.27 1.46
N PRO A 114 -20.14 10.51 1.41
CA PRO A 114 -20.65 11.12 0.19
C PRO A 114 -19.53 11.53 -0.77
N THR A 115 -19.77 11.34 -2.07
CA THR A 115 -18.84 11.71 -3.16
C THR A 115 -19.04 13.14 -3.66
N ILE A 116 -20.26 13.70 -3.52
CA ILE A 116 -20.68 14.96 -4.17
C ILE A 116 -19.74 16.14 -3.85
N THR A 117 -19.37 16.33 -2.58
CA THR A 117 -18.48 17.44 -2.19
C THR A 117 -17.09 17.29 -2.78
N VAL A 118 -16.54 16.07 -2.78
CA VAL A 118 -15.18 15.81 -3.31
C VAL A 118 -15.17 15.98 -4.83
N ILE A 119 -16.22 15.53 -5.52
CA ILE A 119 -16.42 15.77 -6.96
C ILE A 119 -16.40 17.28 -7.25
N ALA A 120 -17.18 18.07 -6.50
CA ALA A 120 -17.25 19.51 -6.70
C ALA A 120 -15.90 20.20 -6.45
N GLN A 121 -15.13 19.75 -5.46
CA GLN A 121 -13.78 20.26 -5.19
C GLN A 121 -12.82 19.96 -6.33
N LEU A 122 -12.80 18.73 -6.85
CA LEU A 122 -11.94 18.36 -7.99
C LEU A 122 -12.34 19.10 -9.27
N GLN A 123 -13.64 19.22 -9.55
CA GLN A 123 -14.13 20.00 -10.70
C GLN A 123 -13.76 21.49 -10.59
N ALA A 124 -13.79 22.06 -9.39
CA ALA A 124 -13.39 23.45 -9.16
C ALA A 124 -11.87 23.66 -9.19
N ALA A 125 -11.08 22.61 -8.89
CA ALA A 125 -9.62 22.66 -8.94
C ALA A 125 -9.08 22.64 -10.38
N LYS A 126 -9.87 22.11 -11.34
CA LYS A 126 -9.44 21.95 -12.73
C LYS A 126 -9.04 23.29 -13.36
N GLY A 127 -7.79 23.38 -13.79
CA GLY A 127 -7.20 24.49 -14.52
C GLY A 127 -7.65 24.53 -15.98
N SER A 128 -7.21 25.58 -16.68
CA SER A 128 -7.61 25.84 -18.06
C SER A 128 -6.91 24.95 -19.09
N ASN A 129 -5.80 24.30 -18.73
CA ASN A 129 -5.06 23.40 -19.63
C ASN A 129 -5.45 21.93 -19.43
N GLY A 130 -6.35 21.64 -18.47
CA GLY A 130 -6.80 20.28 -18.15
C GLY A 130 -6.14 19.70 -16.89
N GLU A 131 -5.18 20.39 -16.29
CA GLU A 131 -4.57 20.06 -15.01
C GLU A 131 -5.59 20.14 -13.87
N TYR A 132 -5.45 19.31 -12.84
CA TYR A 132 -6.22 19.38 -11.60
C TYR A 132 -5.37 19.87 -10.42
N GLY A 133 -4.10 19.48 -10.36
CA GLY A 133 -3.18 19.71 -9.26
C GLY A 133 -1.90 20.43 -9.70
N SER A 134 -0.92 20.44 -8.80
CA SER A 134 0.41 21.02 -9.04
C SER A 134 1.42 20.03 -9.62
N ASP A 135 1.04 18.77 -9.74
CA ASP A 135 1.90 17.64 -10.11
C ASP A 135 1.07 16.57 -10.82
N LEU A 136 1.72 15.83 -11.72
CA LEU A 136 1.06 14.85 -12.59
C LEU A 136 0.50 13.65 -11.81
N PHE A 137 1.09 13.36 -10.65
CA PHE A 137 0.62 12.31 -9.76
C PHE A 137 -0.77 12.66 -9.21
N SER A 138 -0.94 13.89 -8.73
CA SER A 138 -2.23 14.42 -8.27
C SER A 138 -3.24 14.54 -9.40
N ASP A 139 -2.80 14.93 -10.60
CA ASP A 139 -3.67 14.96 -11.79
C ASP A 139 -4.24 13.58 -12.11
N ALA A 140 -3.38 12.56 -12.19
CA ALA A 140 -3.78 11.18 -12.45
C ALA A 140 -4.77 10.66 -11.39
N LEU A 141 -4.52 10.93 -10.11
CA LEU A 141 -5.42 10.54 -9.01
C LEU A 141 -6.78 11.26 -9.08
N ALA A 142 -6.80 12.56 -9.43
CA ALA A 142 -8.04 13.29 -9.63
C ALA A 142 -8.89 12.69 -10.77
N MET A 143 -8.25 12.36 -11.90
CA MET A 143 -8.91 11.68 -13.00
C MET A 143 -9.49 10.32 -12.56
N LEU A 144 -8.68 9.48 -11.92
CA LEU A 144 -9.09 8.17 -11.42
C LEU A 144 -10.27 8.27 -10.44
N GLY A 145 -10.23 9.22 -9.50
CA GLY A 145 -11.33 9.47 -8.57
C GLY A 145 -12.62 9.86 -9.26
N LEU A 146 -12.57 10.82 -10.18
CA LEU A 146 -13.73 11.25 -10.95
C LEU A 146 -14.33 10.09 -11.76
N ARG A 147 -13.49 9.28 -12.42
CA ARG A 147 -13.93 8.10 -13.17
C ARG A 147 -14.54 7.03 -12.27
N ALA A 148 -13.93 6.76 -11.10
CA ALA A 148 -14.49 5.84 -10.11
C ALA A 148 -15.90 6.25 -9.68
N ALA A 149 -16.14 7.56 -9.54
CA ALA A 149 -17.44 8.17 -9.24
C ALA A 149 -18.34 8.40 -10.47
N GLN A 150 -18.02 7.78 -11.61
CA GLN A 150 -18.75 7.84 -12.88
C GLN A 150 -18.92 9.28 -13.43
N GLN A 151 -17.99 10.17 -13.12
CA GLN A 151 -17.94 11.52 -13.67
C GLN A 151 -17.11 11.55 -14.96
N ALA A 152 -17.38 12.54 -15.82
CA ALA A 152 -16.54 12.84 -16.96
C ALA A 152 -15.35 13.71 -16.50
N VAL A 153 -14.15 13.41 -17.01
CA VAL A 153 -12.92 14.16 -16.70
C VAL A 153 -12.65 15.26 -17.73
N GLY A 154 -13.09 15.07 -18.97
CA GLY A 154 -12.85 15.98 -20.09
C GLY A 154 -11.59 15.61 -20.88
N GLN A 155 -11.63 15.79 -22.21
CA GLN A 155 -10.54 15.39 -23.11
C GLN A 155 -9.29 16.27 -22.97
N ASP A 156 -9.45 17.51 -22.53
CA ASP A 156 -8.37 18.43 -22.16
C ASP A 156 -7.44 17.84 -21.08
N ALA A 157 -7.96 17.15 -20.07
CA ALA A 157 -7.13 16.50 -19.06
C ALA A 157 -6.35 15.30 -19.62
N VAL A 158 -6.96 14.54 -20.54
CA VAL A 158 -6.28 13.45 -21.27
C VAL A 158 -5.16 14.02 -22.13
N THR A 159 -5.43 15.09 -22.88
CA THR A 159 -4.41 15.81 -23.66
C THR A 159 -3.31 16.35 -22.78
N PHE A 160 -3.65 16.95 -21.63
CA PHE A 160 -2.69 17.48 -20.67
C PHE A 160 -1.69 16.41 -20.23
N LEU A 161 -2.16 15.24 -19.77
CA LEU A 161 -1.25 14.16 -19.39
C LEU A 161 -0.40 13.68 -20.57
N LYS A 162 -0.96 13.53 -21.77
CA LYS A 162 -0.20 13.11 -22.95
C LYS A 162 0.89 14.12 -23.35
N ASP A 163 0.60 15.42 -23.26
CA ASP A 163 1.53 16.49 -23.63
C ASP A 163 2.70 16.62 -22.64
N HIS A 164 2.56 16.09 -21.41
CA HIS A 164 3.62 16.03 -20.41
C HIS A 164 4.36 14.68 -20.39
N GLN A 165 4.12 13.80 -21.37
CA GLN A 165 4.93 12.59 -21.53
C GLN A 165 6.36 12.95 -21.94
N GLN A 166 7.33 12.37 -21.27
CA GLN A 166 8.74 12.64 -21.49
C GLN A 166 9.32 11.88 -22.69
N ALA A 167 10.49 12.32 -23.16
CA ALA A 167 11.18 11.70 -24.28
C ALA A 167 11.59 10.23 -24.03
N ASP A 168 11.72 9.82 -22.77
CA ASP A 168 11.95 8.42 -22.36
C ASP A 168 10.66 7.59 -22.28
N GLY A 169 9.51 8.22 -22.54
CA GLY A 169 8.18 7.62 -22.56
C GLY A 169 7.44 7.62 -21.22
N GLY A 170 8.08 8.01 -20.12
CA GLY A 170 7.42 8.03 -18.81
C GLY A 170 6.86 9.41 -18.44
N TRP A 171 6.39 9.50 -17.21
CA TRP A 171 5.98 10.74 -16.55
C TRP A 171 6.73 10.89 -15.23
N GLY A 172 7.08 12.13 -14.88
CA GLY A 172 7.68 12.46 -13.59
C GLY A 172 6.68 13.17 -12.70
N PHE A 173 6.78 12.97 -11.39
CA PHE A 173 5.90 13.61 -10.39
C PHE A 173 5.69 15.11 -10.68
N GLY A 174 6.77 15.89 -10.73
CA GLY A 174 6.75 17.34 -10.94
C GLY A 174 6.62 17.80 -12.39
N GLY A 175 6.13 16.95 -13.30
CA GLY A 175 6.03 17.25 -14.73
C GLY A 175 7.36 17.07 -15.45
N ASP A 176 8.01 18.18 -15.81
CA ASP A 176 9.16 18.20 -16.73
C ASP A 176 10.49 17.63 -16.18
N GLN A 177 10.48 17.14 -14.94
CA GLN A 177 11.69 16.75 -14.22
C GLN A 177 11.53 15.37 -13.59
N PHE A 178 12.57 14.53 -13.74
CA PHE A 178 12.72 13.23 -13.08
C PHE A 178 11.54 12.28 -13.30
N THR A 179 11.54 11.60 -14.45
CA THR A 179 10.62 10.50 -14.75
C THR A 179 10.72 9.40 -13.70
N ASP A 180 9.58 8.90 -13.23
CA ASP A 180 9.49 7.85 -12.22
C ASP A 180 8.41 6.80 -12.56
N SER A 181 8.56 5.59 -12.02
CA SER A 181 7.68 4.46 -12.32
C SER A 181 6.29 4.60 -11.71
N ASN A 182 6.20 5.23 -10.54
CA ASN A 182 4.97 5.40 -9.78
C ASN A 182 3.99 6.35 -10.49
N THR A 183 4.47 7.51 -10.90
CA THR A 183 3.73 8.51 -11.69
C THR A 183 3.39 7.93 -13.06
N THR A 184 4.33 7.26 -13.73
CA THR A 184 4.07 6.61 -15.03
C THR A 184 2.94 5.59 -14.92
N ALA A 185 2.97 4.72 -13.91
CA ALA A 185 1.95 3.71 -13.69
C ALA A 185 0.57 4.32 -13.39
N LEU A 186 0.49 5.38 -12.59
CA LEU A 186 -0.77 6.08 -12.32
C LEU A 186 -1.32 6.80 -13.55
N VAL A 187 -0.48 7.49 -14.33
CA VAL A 187 -0.91 8.17 -15.56
C VAL A 187 -1.45 7.17 -16.57
N ILE A 188 -0.79 6.01 -16.74
CA ILE A 188 -1.33 4.92 -17.57
C ILE A 188 -2.73 4.52 -17.09
N GLN A 189 -2.91 4.26 -15.78
CA GLN A 189 -4.22 3.88 -15.23
C GLN A 189 -5.27 4.99 -15.45
N ALA A 190 -4.92 6.26 -15.26
CA ALA A 190 -5.81 7.40 -15.47
C ALA A 190 -6.27 7.49 -16.93
N LEU A 191 -5.35 7.44 -17.89
CA LEU A 191 -5.64 7.44 -19.33
C LEU A 191 -6.54 6.25 -19.70
N ARG A 192 -6.24 5.06 -19.18
CA ARG A 192 -7.06 3.85 -19.41
C ARG A 192 -8.47 3.99 -18.83
N SER A 193 -8.63 4.65 -17.68
CA SER A 193 -9.94 4.90 -17.06
C SER A 193 -10.85 5.87 -17.86
N ASP A 194 -10.25 6.74 -18.67
CA ASP A 194 -10.97 7.66 -19.57
C ASP A 194 -11.13 7.09 -20.99
N GLY A 195 -10.74 5.83 -21.21
CA GLY A 195 -11.00 5.10 -22.46
C GLY A 195 -9.92 5.24 -23.53
N VAL A 196 -8.72 5.73 -23.18
CA VAL A 196 -7.56 5.66 -24.08
C VAL A 196 -7.22 4.18 -24.33
N ALA A 197 -6.99 3.82 -25.59
CA ALA A 197 -6.73 2.45 -26.01
C ALA A 197 -5.37 1.94 -25.50
N SER A 198 -5.24 0.62 -25.31
CA SER A 198 -3.97 -0.01 -24.90
C SER A 198 -2.82 0.24 -25.86
N ASP A 199 -3.12 0.34 -27.15
CA ASP A 199 -2.17 0.54 -28.24
C ASP A 199 -1.93 2.02 -28.59
N ASP A 200 -2.51 2.95 -27.81
CA ASP A 200 -2.20 4.37 -27.93
C ASP A 200 -0.72 4.62 -27.63
N ALA A 201 -0.07 5.47 -28.43
CA ALA A 201 1.36 5.74 -28.32
C ALA A 201 1.79 6.15 -26.89
N ALA A 202 0.96 6.93 -26.20
CA ALA A 202 1.26 7.34 -24.82
C ALA A 202 1.32 6.12 -23.88
N ILE A 203 0.37 5.19 -24.00
CA ILE A 203 0.35 3.97 -23.19
C ILE A 203 1.54 3.07 -23.52
N THR A 204 1.80 2.83 -24.80
CA THR A 204 2.91 1.96 -25.21
C THR A 204 4.27 2.53 -24.79
N ASN A 205 4.46 3.85 -24.89
CA ASN A 205 5.68 4.52 -24.44
C ASN A 205 5.82 4.46 -22.91
N GLY A 206 4.73 4.60 -22.16
CA GLY A 206 4.73 4.42 -20.72
C GLY A 206 5.18 3.02 -20.31
N PHE A 207 4.73 1.98 -21.02
CA PHE A 207 5.19 0.61 -20.80
C PHE A 207 6.66 0.40 -21.22
N LEU A 208 7.16 1.09 -22.25
CA LEU A 208 8.59 1.09 -22.57
C LEU A 208 9.43 1.68 -21.43
N TYR A 209 8.96 2.77 -20.80
CA TYR A 209 9.60 3.32 -19.61
C TYR A 209 9.55 2.33 -18.43
N LEU A 210 8.38 1.76 -18.11
CA LEU A 210 8.25 0.76 -17.05
C LEU A 210 9.14 -0.46 -17.29
N GLN A 211 9.32 -0.87 -18.55
CA GLN A 211 10.26 -1.91 -18.91
C GLN A 211 11.72 -1.52 -18.63
N SER A 212 12.08 -0.24 -18.79
CA SER A 212 13.45 0.25 -18.55
C SER A 212 13.85 0.24 -17.06
N VAL A 213 12.86 0.33 -16.16
CA VAL A 213 13.04 0.28 -14.71
C VAL A 213 12.74 -1.09 -14.10
N PHE A 214 12.39 -2.07 -14.93
CA PHE A 214 12.21 -3.45 -14.49
C PHE A 214 13.57 -4.17 -14.41
N GLY A 215 13.89 -4.71 -13.24
CA GLY A 215 15.14 -5.44 -13.00
C GLY A 215 15.02 -6.30 -11.75
N GLN A 216 15.86 -7.34 -11.62
CA GLN A 216 15.87 -8.21 -10.43
C GLN A 216 14.50 -8.80 -10.03
N GLY A 217 13.58 -8.91 -10.99
CA GLY A 217 12.23 -9.44 -10.80
C GLY A 217 11.18 -8.41 -10.36
N GLY A 218 11.52 -7.15 -10.12
CA GLY A 218 10.56 -6.10 -9.74
C GLY A 218 10.78 -4.79 -10.49
N PHE A 219 9.96 -3.79 -10.18
CA PHE A 219 10.08 -2.43 -10.69
C PHE A 219 10.80 -1.53 -9.68
N ALA A 220 11.74 -0.73 -10.17
CA ALA A 220 12.37 0.34 -9.39
C ALA A 220 11.66 1.67 -9.65
N ASP A 221 11.83 2.63 -8.72
CA ASP A 221 11.29 3.99 -8.87
C ASP A 221 11.88 4.72 -10.10
N THR A 222 13.20 4.59 -10.31
CA THR A 222 13.93 5.24 -11.41
C THR A 222 14.97 4.29 -12.03
N PRO A 223 15.46 4.56 -13.25
CA PRO A 223 16.51 3.74 -13.87
C PRO A 223 17.76 3.62 -13.00
N GLY A 224 18.24 2.39 -12.81
CA GLY A 224 19.45 2.09 -12.03
C GLY A 224 19.24 1.93 -10.51
N SER A 225 18.05 2.22 -10.00
CA SER A 225 17.68 1.94 -8.61
C SER A 225 17.34 0.46 -8.41
N SER A 226 17.36 -0.01 -7.15
CA SER A 226 16.83 -1.33 -6.81
C SER A 226 15.30 -1.32 -6.85
N PRO A 227 14.67 -2.44 -7.23
CA PRO A 227 13.22 -2.59 -7.12
C PRO A 227 12.71 -2.41 -5.69
N ASP A 228 11.47 -1.95 -5.58
CA ASP A 228 10.80 -1.72 -4.30
C ASP A 228 9.30 -2.03 -4.38
N GLY A 229 8.68 -2.19 -3.21
CA GLY A 229 7.28 -2.60 -3.12
C GLY A 229 6.29 -1.56 -3.66
N ASN A 230 6.56 -0.27 -3.50
CA ASN A 230 5.65 0.79 -3.95
C ASN A 230 5.58 0.82 -5.49
N SER A 231 6.76 0.74 -6.12
CA SER A 231 6.91 0.65 -7.56
C SER A 231 6.24 -0.60 -8.13
N ASP A 232 6.39 -1.76 -7.48
CA ASP A 232 5.70 -2.99 -7.87
C ASP A 232 4.18 -2.87 -7.79
N GLU A 233 3.64 -2.34 -6.68
CA GLU A 233 2.20 -2.21 -6.46
C GLU A 233 1.51 -1.46 -7.61
N LEU A 234 2.04 -0.29 -7.97
CA LEU A 234 1.45 0.55 -9.00
C LEU A 234 1.71 0.00 -10.40
N ALA A 235 2.90 -0.53 -10.68
CA ALA A 235 3.21 -1.12 -11.99
C ALA A 235 2.36 -2.39 -12.26
N ILE A 236 2.15 -3.24 -11.25
CA ILE A 236 1.23 -4.39 -11.32
C ILE A 236 -0.18 -3.91 -11.69
N GLN A 237 -0.69 -2.88 -11.00
CA GLN A 237 -2.00 -2.32 -11.30
C GLN A 237 -2.06 -1.73 -12.71
N ALA A 238 -1.02 -1.05 -13.18
CA ALA A 238 -0.95 -0.52 -14.55
C ALA A 238 -1.02 -1.65 -15.60
N ILE A 239 -0.26 -2.74 -15.41
CA ILE A 239 -0.31 -3.92 -16.29
C ILE A 239 -1.74 -4.44 -16.41
N ILE A 240 -2.42 -4.64 -15.27
CA ILE A 240 -3.79 -5.17 -15.26
C ILE A 240 -4.78 -4.18 -15.88
N ALA A 241 -4.71 -2.89 -15.51
CA ALA A 241 -5.55 -1.85 -16.10
C ALA A 241 -5.40 -1.79 -17.61
N ALA A 242 -4.19 -2.05 -18.10
CA ALA A 242 -3.88 -2.00 -19.50
C ALA A 242 -4.19 -3.28 -20.27
N ASN A 243 -4.46 -4.40 -19.57
CA ASN A 243 -4.54 -5.75 -20.12
C ASN A 243 -3.23 -6.22 -20.79
N GLU A 244 -2.08 -5.70 -20.34
CA GLU A 244 -0.77 -6.07 -20.89
C GLU A 244 -0.39 -7.53 -20.57
N GLN A 245 -0.98 -8.13 -19.54
CA GLN A 245 -0.80 -9.56 -19.25
C GLN A 245 -1.31 -10.51 -20.34
N ALA A 246 -1.95 -10.00 -21.40
CA ALA A 246 -2.23 -10.76 -22.61
C ALA A 246 -0.95 -11.05 -23.43
N ASP A 247 0.04 -10.15 -23.39
CA ASP A 247 1.38 -10.35 -23.92
C ASP A 247 2.21 -11.27 -23.00
N GLN A 248 2.96 -12.19 -23.59
CA GLN A 248 3.69 -13.21 -22.82
C GLN A 248 4.88 -12.62 -22.04
N THR A 249 5.49 -11.54 -22.55
CA THR A 249 6.59 -10.85 -21.88
C THR A 249 6.07 -10.11 -20.65
N TRP A 250 4.98 -9.37 -20.81
CA TRP A 250 4.34 -8.66 -19.69
C TRP A 250 3.71 -9.61 -18.68
N ARG A 251 3.14 -10.74 -19.11
CA ARG A 251 2.70 -11.80 -18.18
C ARG A 251 3.85 -12.30 -17.32
N SER A 252 5.01 -12.58 -17.93
CA SER A 252 6.20 -13.02 -17.18
C SER A 252 6.72 -11.95 -16.21
N ARG A 253 6.68 -10.67 -16.59
CA ARG A 253 7.07 -9.55 -15.70
C ARG A 253 6.08 -9.35 -14.55
N LEU A 254 4.78 -9.49 -14.83
CA LEU A 254 3.73 -9.47 -13.81
C LEU A 254 3.95 -10.56 -12.77
N ASP A 255 4.18 -11.81 -13.21
CA ASP A 255 4.44 -12.93 -12.31
C ASP A 255 5.69 -12.68 -11.45
N GLN A 256 6.76 -12.14 -12.05
CA GLN A 256 7.97 -11.77 -11.34
C GLN A 256 7.75 -10.65 -10.31
N ALA A 257 7.06 -9.58 -10.68
CA ALA A 257 6.77 -8.46 -9.77
C ALA A 257 5.90 -8.91 -8.60
N LEU A 258 4.90 -9.77 -8.84
CA LEU A 258 4.10 -10.38 -7.77
C LEU A 258 4.95 -11.24 -6.83
N MET A 259 5.92 -12.00 -7.37
CA MET A 259 6.87 -12.76 -6.57
C MET A 259 7.83 -11.86 -5.78
N HIS A 260 8.31 -10.77 -6.38
CA HIS A 260 9.17 -9.79 -5.72
C HIS A 260 8.42 -9.10 -4.56
N LEU A 261 7.22 -8.55 -4.82
CA LEU A 261 6.35 -7.96 -3.79
C LEU A 261 6.01 -8.95 -2.67
N ALA A 262 5.71 -10.20 -3.00
CA ALA A 262 5.48 -11.26 -2.01
C ALA A 262 6.75 -11.57 -1.19
N GLY A 263 7.92 -11.54 -1.82
CA GLY A 263 9.22 -11.74 -1.18
C GLY A 263 9.61 -10.63 -0.22
N LEU A 264 9.11 -9.41 -0.44
CA LEU A 264 9.25 -8.28 0.49
C LEU A 264 8.31 -8.39 1.71
N GLN A 265 7.31 -9.28 1.69
CA GLN A 265 6.37 -9.39 2.79
C GLN A 265 7.02 -10.03 4.03
N VAL A 266 6.98 -9.31 5.15
CA VAL A 266 7.57 -9.73 6.43
C VAL A 266 6.83 -10.95 6.97
N GLY A 267 7.56 -12.04 7.22
CA GLY A 267 6.97 -13.32 7.60
C GLY A 267 6.63 -13.50 9.09
N SER A 268 7.22 -12.70 9.99
CA SER A 268 7.05 -12.87 11.44
C SER A 268 7.31 -11.59 12.24
N GLY A 269 6.94 -11.61 13.52
CA GLY A 269 7.10 -10.48 14.45
C GLY A 269 5.97 -9.46 14.38
N VAL A 270 6.19 -8.29 15.00
CA VAL A 270 5.18 -7.21 15.08
C VAL A 270 4.80 -6.63 13.71
N ASP A 271 5.69 -6.81 12.72
CA ASP A 271 5.49 -6.37 11.35
C ASP A 271 5.06 -7.49 10.40
N ALA A 272 4.71 -8.68 10.91
CA ALA A 272 4.25 -9.78 10.08
C ALA A 272 3.08 -9.34 9.18
N GLY A 273 3.24 -9.53 7.87
CA GLY A 273 2.28 -9.11 6.84
C GLY A 273 2.57 -7.78 6.17
N ALA A 274 3.39 -6.91 6.77
CA ALA A 274 3.84 -5.67 6.14
C ALA A 274 4.77 -5.95 4.96
N ILE A 275 4.80 -5.06 3.98
CA ILE A 275 5.84 -5.05 2.94
C ILE A 275 7.05 -4.31 3.50
N SER A 276 8.22 -4.94 3.45
CA SER A 276 9.47 -4.33 3.89
C SER A 276 9.84 -3.18 2.96
N ASN A 277 10.13 -2.02 3.53
CA ASN A 277 10.60 -0.85 2.78
C ASN A 277 11.54 -0.04 3.70
N PRO A 278 12.69 0.44 3.20
CA PRO A 278 13.67 1.18 4.00
C PRO A 278 13.15 2.55 4.50
N PHE A 279 12.15 3.12 3.83
CA PHE A 279 11.57 4.41 4.17
C PHE A 279 10.31 4.26 5.00
N SER A 280 9.34 3.48 4.52
CA SER A 280 8.05 3.32 5.21
C SER A 280 7.33 2.04 4.79
N LYS A 281 7.24 1.09 5.74
CA LYS A 281 6.42 -0.12 5.58
C LYS A 281 4.95 0.22 5.37
N LEU A 282 4.45 1.26 6.05
CA LEU A 282 3.06 1.70 5.92
C LEU A 282 2.76 2.08 4.47
N PHE A 283 3.59 2.94 3.88
CA PHE A 283 3.40 3.38 2.50
C PHE A 283 3.53 2.22 1.52
N ALA A 284 4.46 1.31 1.75
CA ALA A 284 4.67 0.14 0.89
C ALA A 284 3.64 -0.99 1.08
N THR A 285 2.66 -0.85 1.98
CA THR A 285 1.69 -1.91 2.27
C THR A 285 0.26 -1.49 1.94
N THR A 286 -0.02 -0.21 1.75
CA THR A 286 -1.40 0.27 1.60
C THR A 286 -2.03 -0.14 0.26
N PHE A 287 -1.27 -0.21 -0.83
CA PHE A 287 -1.76 -0.73 -2.11
C PHE A 287 -1.53 -2.24 -2.30
N ALA A 288 -0.64 -2.88 -1.53
CA ALA A 288 -0.31 -4.30 -1.65
C ALA A 288 -1.54 -5.22 -1.69
N PRO A 289 -2.59 -5.04 -0.85
CA PRO A 289 -3.79 -5.86 -0.95
C PRO A 289 -4.45 -5.79 -2.33
N ALA A 290 -4.58 -4.60 -2.93
CA ALA A 290 -5.16 -4.45 -4.26
C ALA A 290 -4.26 -5.05 -5.35
N ALA A 291 -2.93 -4.85 -5.24
CA ALA A 291 -1.95 -5.43 -6.16
C ALA A 291 -1.95 -6.96 -6.14
N PHE A 292 -1.91 -7.59 -4.95
CA PHE A 292 -1.99 -9.05 -4.81
C PHE A 292 -3.32 -9.63 -5.32
N LEU A 293 -4.40 -8.85 -5.23
CA LEU A 293 -5.71 -9.24 -5.74
C LEU A 293 -5.93 -8.87 -7.21
N LEU A 294 -4.88 -8.38 -7.89
CA LEU A 294 -4.89 -7.99 -9.30
C LEU A 294 -6.04 -7.02 -9.61
N ARG A 295 -6.30 -6.09 -8.70
CA ARG A 295 -7.35 -5.08 -8.87
C ARG A 295 -6.74 -3.71 -9.11
N PRO A 296 -6.82 -3.19 -10.35
CA PRO A 296 -6.32 -1.85 -10.66
C PRO A 296 -7.26 -0.76 -10.15
N LEU A 297 -6.76 0.48 -10.07
CA LEU A 297 -7.52 1.65 -9.62
C LEU A 297 -8.64 2.06 -10.59
N THR A 298 -8.63 1.49 -11.80
CA THR A 298 -9.70 1.68 -12.80
C THR A 298 -10.99 0.92 -12.47
N VAL A 299 -10.98 0.03 -11.48
CA VAL A 299 -12.14 -0.80 -11.11
C VAL A 299 -12.70 -0.38 -9.75
N SER A 300 -13.86 0.28 -9.75
CA SER A 300 -14.58 0.70 -8.52
C SER A 300 -15.57 -0.36 -8.00
N GLY A 301 -16.12 -0.11 -6.81
CA GLY A 301 -17.10 -0.96 -6.11
C GLY A 301 -16.49 -2.13 -5.35
N LEU A 302 -17.30 -2.93 -4.65
CA LEU A 302 -16.81 -4.14 -3.98
C LEU A 302 -16.62 -5.29 -4.97
N ALA A 303 -15.58 -6.11 -4.76
CA ALA A 303 -15.44 -7.36 -5.50
C ALA A 303 -16.59 -8.31 -5.13
N GLN A 304 -17.05 -9.11 -6.10
CA GLN A 304 -18.12 -10.08 -5.86
C GLN A 304 -17.70 -11.21 -4.92
N THR A 305 -16.42 -11.58 -4.96
CA THR A 305 -15.85 -12.58 -4.05
C THR A 305 -15.35 -11.90 -2.79
N THR A 306 -15.87 -12.34 -1.65
CA THR A 306 -15.46 -11.84 -0.34
C THR A 306 -14.33 -12.69 0.23
N LEU A 307 -13.21 -12.04 0.57
CA LEU A 307 -12.08 -12.62 1.28
C LEU A 307 -12.17 -12.22 2.76
N PRO A 308 -12.20 -13.17 3.70
CA PRO A 308 -12.32 -12.82 5.12
C PRO A 308 -11.06 -12.08 5.61
N LEU A 309 -11.26 -11.09 6.47
CA LEU A 309 -10.17 -10.43 7.21
C LEU A 309 -9.66 -11.36 8.31
N LEU A 310 -8.34 -11.41 8.49
CA LEU A 310 -7.74 -12.17 9.57
C LEU A 310 -7.90 -11.41 10.89
N ALA A 311 -8.19 -12.13 11.97
CA ALA A 311 -8.28 -11.55 13.31
C ALA A 311 -6.91 -11.03 13.77
N CYS A 312 -6.89 -9.96 14.57
CA CYS A 312 -5.65 -9.51 15.17
C CYS A 312 -5.09 -10.56 16.13
N PRO A 313 -3.78 -10.86 16.06
CA PRO A 313 -3.16 -11.75 17.02
C PRO A 313 -3.43 -11.26 18.44
N ALA A 314 -3.79 -12.18 19.34
CA ALA A 314 -3.92 -11.83 20.75
C ALA A 314 -2.58 -11.26 21.23
N THR A 315 -2.61 -10.09 21.86
CA THR A 315 -1.43 -9.57 22.57
C THR A 315 -1.00 -10.64 23.55
N PRO A 316 0.27 -11.07 23.58
CA PRO A 316 0.72 -11.97 24.62
C PRO A 316 0.44 -11.29 25.95
N THR A 317 -0.55 -11.79 26.70
CA THR A 317 -0.72 -11.39 28.09
C THR A 317 0.58 -11.77 28.76
N ALA A 318 1.34 -10.78 29.22
CA ALA A 318 2.47 -11.04 30.09
C ALA A 318 1.94 -11.90 31.23
N THR A 319 2.32 -13.19 31.28
CA THR A 319 2.07 -14.02 32.44
C THR A 319 2.62 -13.23 33.63
N PRO A 320 1.80 -12.88 34.64
CA PRO A 320 2.31 -12.13 35.77
C PRO A 320 3.52 -12.89 36.31
N THR A 321 4.70 -12.27 36.20
CA THR A 321 5.93 -12.81 36.76
C THR A 321 5.60 -13.12 38.21
N ALA A 322 5.73 -14.39 38.59
CA ALA A 322 5.50 -14.79 39.98
C ALA A 322 6.29 -13.83 40.88
N GLN A 323 5.57 -13.12 41.74
CA GLN A 323 6.17 -12.24 42.72
C GLN A 323 7.22 -13.07 43.48
N PRO A 324 8.47 -12.59 43.61
CA PRO A 324 9.48 -13.32 44.39
C PRO A 324 8.90 -13.58 45.78
N THR A 325 8.78 -14.86 46.14
CA THR A 325 8.46 -15.28 47.50
C THR A 325 9.47 -14.58 48.43
N PRO A 326 9.04 -13.94 49.54
CA PRO A 326 9.96 -13.31 50.47
C PRO A 326 11.02 -14.34 50.89
N ALA A 327 12.28 -14.06 50.57
CA ALA A 327 13.38 -14.88 51.03
C ALA A 327 13.38 -14.86 52.57
N GLY A 328 13.39 -16.05 53.17
CA GLY A 328 13.65 -16.21 54.59
C GLY A 328 15.00 -15.60 55.00
N PRO A 329 15.26 -15.43 56.30
CA PRO A 329 16.37 -14.63 56.81
C PRO A 329 17.71 -15.15 56.27
N VAL A 330 18.44 -14.24 55.63
CA VAL A 330 19.78 -14.47 55.08
C VAL A 330 20.74 -14.77 56.22
N ALA A 331 21.34 -15.96 56.20
CA ALA A 331 22.47 -16.30 57.05
C ALA A 331 23.70 -15.50 56.60
N THR A 332 24.28 -14.75 57.52
CA THR A 332 25.48 -13.94 57.35
C THR A 332 26.69 -14.84 57.06
N PRO A 333 27.39 -14.72 55.93
CA PRO A 333 28.65 -15.42 55.74
C PRO A 333 29.77 -14.75 56.55
N PRO A 334 30.74 -15.52 57.08
CA PRO A 334 31.79 -15.00 57.96
C PRO A 334 32.79 -14.11 57.20
N ARG A 335 33.18 -12.99 57.82
CA ARG A 335 34.32 -12.17 57.41
C ARG A 335 35.63 -12.94 57.68
N LEU A 336 36.43 -13.13 56.65
CA LEU A 336 37.85 -13.49 56.78
C LEU A 336 38.73 -12.25 56.53
N ALA A 337 39.80 -12.16 57.31
CA ALA A 337 40.71 -11.02 57.39
C ALA A 337 41.61 -10.87 56.14
N GLN A 338 41.93 -9.61 55.83
CA GLN A 338 42.84 -9.18 54.77
C GLN A 338 44.27 -9.72 54.94
N THR A 339 44.88 -10.16 53.85
CA THR A 339 46.30 -9.92 53.54
C THR A 339 46.48 -9.82 52.02
N GLY A 340 47.25 -8.82 51.55
CA GLY A 340 47.78 -8.76 50.19
C GLY A 340 47.41 -7.51 49.40
N THR A 341 48.40 -6.62 49.21
CA THR A 341 48.32 -5.31 48.56
C THR A 341 48.36 -5.36 47.02
N ALA A 342 47.54 -4.46 46.44
CA ALA A 342 47.70 -3.64 45.22
C ALA A 342 48.11 -4.26 43.87
N VAL A 343 47.23 -4.12 42.87
CA VAL A 343 47.57 -3.40 41.62
C VAL A 343 46.34 -2.57 41.20
N ASP A 344 46.52 -1.25 41.18
CA ASP A 344 45.56 -0.25 40.72
C ASP A 344 45.73 -0.10 39.20
N ILE A 345 44.80 -0.65 38.39
CA ILE A 345 44.76 -0.42 36.94
C ILE A 345 43.49 0.36 36.63
N ARG A 346 43.64 1.69 36.55
CA ARG A 346 42.64 2.60 36.00
C ARG A 346 42.63 2.51 34.48
N PRO A 347 41.49 2.28 33.80
CA PRO A 347 41.40 2.56 32.37
C PRO A 347 41.30 4.08 32.16
N LEU A 348 42.29 4.62 31.47
CA LEU A 348 42.35 5.99 30.95
C LEU A 348 41.24 6.19 29.92
N LEU A 349 40.36 7.16 30.17
CA LEU A 349 39.53 7.79 29.14
C LEU A 349 40.44 8.65 28.26
N ALA A 350 40.77 8.17 27.07
CA ALA A 350 41.45 8.97 26.05
C ALA A 350 40.97 8.58 24.64
N GLY A 351 40.26 9.52 24.02
CA GLY A 351 40.45 9.92 22.63
C GLY A 351 39.92 9.00 21.53
N PHE A 352 38.78 9.36 20.94
CA PHE A 352 38.63 9.35 19.49
C PHE A 352 37.94 10.65 19.04
N ALA A 353 38.77 11.60 18.60
CA ALA A 353 38.34 12.80 17.92
C ALA A 353 37.97 12.45 16.47
N VAL A 354 36.79 12.88 16.06
CA VAL A 354 36.26 12.74 14.70
C VAL A 354 36.97 13.75 13.79
N LEU A 355 37.62 13.22 12.75
CA LEU A 355 38.02 13.95 11.55
C LEU A 355 36.78 14.09 10.65
N LEU A 356 36.46 15.32 10.25
CA LEU A 356 36.25 15.72 8.84
C LEU A 356 35.96 17.24 8.78
N LEU A 357 36.99 18.00 8.40
CA LEU A 357 36.93 19.42 8.05
C LEU A 357 37.10 19.53 6.52
N GLY A 358 36.25 20.34 5.87
CA GLY A 358 36.41 20.82 4.50
C GLY A 358 35.16 20.54 3.64
N THR A 359 34.51 21.49 2.97
CA THR A 359 34.85 22.88 2.67
C THR A 359 33.56 23.65 2.34
N HIS A 360 33.24 24.67 3.12
CA HIS A 360 32.39 25.79 2.69
C HIS A 360 33.31 26.84 2.06
N LEU A 361 33.19 27.09 0.75
CA LEU A 361 33.41 28.39 0.09
C LEU A 361 33.31 28.20 -1.43
N LEU A 362 32.25 28.75 -2.05
CA LEU A 362 32.32 29.69 -3.18
C LEU A 362 30.92 29.86 -3.82
N MET A 363 30.10 30.74 -3.25
CA MET A 363 29.16 31.53 -4.04
C MET A 363 29.45 33.01 -3.79
N ARG A 364 30.11 33.64 -4.78
CA ARG A 364 30.18 35.10 -4.92
C ARG A 364 29.24 35.50 -6.07
N PRO A 365 28.35 36.49 -5.89
CA PRO A 365 27.48 36.96 -6.95
C PRO A 365 28.26 37.83 -7.94
N ARG A 366 28.18 37.51 -9.24
CA ARG A 366 28.69 38.37 -10.31
C ARG A 366 27.79 39.60 -10.48
N ARG A 367 28.23 40.73 -9.95
CA ARG A 367 27.74 42.06 -10.36
C ARG A 367 28.19 42.33 -11.80
N ARG A 368 27.24 42.49 -12.73
CA ARG A 368 27.49 43.12 -14.04
C ARG A 368 27.67 44.62 -13.85
N ALA A 369 28.84 45.13 -14.24
CA ALA A 369 29.08 46.55 -14.39
C ALA A 369 28.65 47.00 -15.80
N ARG A 370 27.88 48.09 -15.86
CA ARG A 370 27.65 48.92 -17.05
C ARG A 370 28.87 49.80 -17.32
N ARG A 371 29.21 49.99 -18.60
CA ARG A 371 29.82 51.14 -19.31
C ARG A 371 30.33 50.56 -20.65
N ARG A 372 30.15 51.14 -21.81
CA ARG A 372 29.59 52.40 -22.29
C ARG A 372 29.11 52.15 -23.72
#